data_AF-A0A1A0QWI8-F1
#
_entry.id   AF-A0A1A0QWI8-F1
#
_cell.length_a   1.000
_cell.length_b   1.000
_cell.length_c   1.000
_cell.angle_alpha   90.00
_cell.angle_beta   90.00
_cell.angle_gamma   90.00
#
_symmetry.space_group_name_H-M   'P 1'
#
loop_
_entity.id
_entity.type
_entity.pdbx_description
1 polymer ?
#
loop_
_entity_poly.entity_id
_entity_poly.type
_entity_poly.pdbx_seq_one_letter_code
_entity_poly.pdbx_strand_id
1 'polypeptide(L)'
;MKNYTVTLGDTLFGIAEREYGDGGLYPVIAEQNHLSNPALIDIGQELLIPYVTYRHLFTADDGTAVRQQLTQSFYGTQSAATQFIWEVVNGVAQREIQRGTWLLLPDLTNVGHHTVAAGETFAGLAGRWYGDDHLAAVVANANNLDTSIDPAPGQVLIVPGLNRRRHIAGDTLESLCVEEYGDHDVKTRTAVAAAANYISRPDTLFSSQVVHFPS
;
A
#
# COMPACT_ATOMS: atom_id res chain seq x y z
N MET A 1 2.02 -8.97 6.89
CA MET A 1 0.82 -9.57 7.55
C MET A 1 0.86 -9.40 9.07
N LYS A 2 -0.28 -9.05 9.68
CA LYS A 2 -0.46 -8.82 11.13
C LYS A 2 -1.48 -9.81 11.70
N ASN A 3 -1.23 -10.34 12.90
CA ASN A 3 -2.23 -11.09 13.66
C ASN A 3 -3.13 -10.13 14.44
N TYR A 4 -4.44 -10.29 14.33
CA TYR A 4 -5.44 -9.47 15.00
C TYR A 4 -6.43 -10.36 15.77
N THR A 5 -6.60 -10.13 17.06
CA THR A 5 -7.61 -10.82 17.86
C THR A 5 -8.89 -10.00 17.88
N VAL A 6 -9.99 -10.58 17.39
CA VAL A 6 -11.31 -9.94 17.35
C VAL A 6 -11.77 -9.57 18.76
N THR A 7 -12.22 -8.33 18.92
CA THR A 7 -12.72 -7.76 20.17
C THR A 7 -14.21 -7.46 20.11
N LEU A 8 -14.82 -7.16 21.26
CA LEU A 8 -16.25 -6.87 21.34
C LEU A 8 -16.63 -5.66 20.44
N GLY A 9 -17.58 -5.86 19.53
CA GLY A 9 -18.08 -4.82 18.64
C GLY A 9 -17.33 -4.69 17.32
N ASP A 10 -16.29 -5.51 17.09
CA ASP A 10 -15.62 -5.56 15.80
C ASP A 10 -16.55 -6.06 14.69
N THR A 11 -16.36 -5.49 13.51
CA THR A 11 -16.84 -6.02 12.23
C THR A 11 -15.66 -6.02 11.27
N LEU A 12 -15.67 -6.88 10.23
CA LEU A 12 -14.60 -6.84 9.23
C LEU A 12 -14.50 -5.46 8.55
N PHE A 13 -15.61 -4.76 8.35
CA PHE A 13 -15.64 -3.39 7.84
C PHE A 13 -14.89 -2.43 8.78
N GLY A 14 -15.22 -2.45 10.07
CA GLY A 14 -14.54 -1.59 11.06
C GLY A 14 -13.06 -1.93 11.22
N ILE A 15 -12.69 -3.21 11.11
CA ILE A 15 -11.28 -3.61 11.11
C ILE A 15 -10.57 -3.06 9.86
N ALA A 16 -11.15 -3.25 8.67
CA ALA A 16 -10.58 -2.74 7.41
C ALA A 16 -10.49 -1.20 7.38
N GLU A 17 -11.47 -0.49 7.94
CA GLU A 17 -11.44 0.97 8.05
C GLU A 17 -10.26 1.45 8.92
N ARG A 18 -9.98 0.76 10.02
CA ARG A 18 -8.84 1.11 10.87
C ARG A 18 -7.50 0.73 10.27
N GLU A 19 -7.39 -0.46 9.67
CA GLU A 19 -6.12 -1.00 9.18
C GLU A 19 -5.77 -0.46 7.79
N TYR A 20 -6.76 -0.20 6.95
CA TYR A 20 -6.59 0.21 5.55
C TYR A 20 -7.15 1.59 5.24
N GLY A 21 -7.85 2.24 6.18
CA GLY A 21 -8.51 3.53 5.93
C GLY A 21 -9.75 3.45 5.04
N ASP A 22 -10.11 2.23 4.62
CA ASP A 22 -11.20 1.95 3.70
C ASP A 22 -11.92 0.67 4.14
N GLY A 23 -13.06 0.83 4.82
CA GLY A 23 -13.86 -0.30 5.30
C GLY A 23 -14.40 -1.18 4.17
N GLY A 24 -14.51 -0.66 2.95
CA GLY A 24 -14.91 -1.44 1.77
C GLY A 24 -13.89 -2.52 1.38
N LEU A 25 -12.66 -2.45 1.92
CA LEU A 25 -11.61 -3.46 1.74
C LEU A 25 -11.75 -4.66 2.70
N TYR A 26 -12.82 -4.76 3.49
CA TYR A 26 -13.07 -5.94 4.31
C TYR A 26 -13.01 -7.30 3.57
N PRO A 27 -13.32 -7.42 2.26
CA PRO A 27 -13.16 -8.68 1.55
C PRO A 27 -11.71 -9.16 1.52
N VAL A 28 -10.71 -8.27 1.59
CA VAL A 28 -9.29 -8.65 1.72
C VAL A 28 -9.08 -9.54 2.94
N ILE A 29 -9.66 -9.16 4.08
CA ILE A 29 -9.56 -9.91 5.34
C ILE A 29 -10.35 -11.23 5.23
N ALA A 30 -11.56 -11.17 4.66
CA ALA A 30 -12.40 -12.36 4.52
C ALA A 30 -11.74 -13.43 3.64
N GLU A 31 -11.21 -13.06 2.49
CA GLU A 31 -10.54 -13.97 1.56
C GLU A 31 -9.26 -14.56 2.20
N GLN A 32 -8.43 -13.73 2.84
CA GLN A 32 -7.20 -14.19 3.50
C GLN A 32 -7.45 -15.22 4.60
N ASN A 33 -8.57 -15.09 5.32
CA ASN A 33 -8.94 -15.97 6.43
C ASN A 33 -9.94 -17.06 6.02
N HIS A 34 -10.24 -17.19 4.73
CA HIS A 34 -11.19 -18.15 4.17
C HIS A 34 -12.56 -18.11 4.87
N LEU A 35 -13.05 -16.92 5.18
CA LEU A 35 -14.32 -16.75 5.90
C LEU A 35 -15.50 -16.95 4.95
N SER A 36 -16.23 -18.05 5.14
CA SER A 36 -17.44 -18.34 4.35
C SER A 36 -18.54 -17.29 4.52
N ASN A 37 -18.62 -16.66 5.70
CA ASN A 37 -19.56 -15.57 5.97
C ASN A 37 -18.82 -14.38 6.62
N PRO A 38 -18.51 -13.32 5.86
CA PRO A 38 -17.83 -12.13 6.37
C PRO A 38 -18.56 -11.39 7.51
N ALA A 39 -19.87 -11.64 7.69
CA ALA A 39 -20.65 -11.03 8.77
C ALA A 39 -20.55 -11.78 10.11
N LEU A 40 -19.90 -12.95 10.14
CA LEU A 40 -19.75 -13.76 11.34
C LEU A 40 -18.26 -13.84 11.72
N ILE A 41 -17.88 -13.03 12.69
CA ILE A 41 -16.59 -13.13 13.40
C ILE A 41 -16.86 -13.22 14.90
N ASP A 42 -16.10 -14.07 15.58
CA ASP A 42 -16.28 -14.33 17.01
C ASP A 42 -15.25 -13.57 17.85
N ILE A 43 -15.64 -13.09 19.03
CA ILE A 43 -14.71 -12.48 19.97
C ILE A 43 -13.62 -13.49 20.34
N GLY A 44 -12.36 -13.07 20.28
CA GLY A 44 -11.20 -13.92 20.51
C GLY A 44 -10.71 -14.67 19.27
N GLN A 45 -11.43 -14.61 18.14
CA GLN A 45 -10.96 -15.17 16.88
C GLN A 45 -9.69 -14.45 16.42
N GLU A 46 -8.68 -15.20 16.01
CA GLU A 46 -7.48 -14.65 15.39
C GLU A 46 -7.69 -14.51 13.87
N LEU A 47 -7.42 -13.32 13.37
CA LEU A 47 -7.47 -12.98 11.95
C LEU A 47 -6.09 -12.55 11.46
N LEU A 48 -5.72 -13.06 10.29
CA LEU A 48 -4.60 -12.57 9.51
C LEU A 48 -5.03 -11.34 8.72
N ILE A 49 -4.35 -10.23 8.95
CA ILE A 49 -4.59 -8.96 8.27
C ILE A 49 -3.43 -8.75 7.28
N PRO A 50 -3.65 -8.94 5.95
CA PRO A 50 -2.68 -8.56 4.93
C PRO A 50 -2.35 -7.08 5.02
N TYR A 51 -1.15 -6.70 4.63
CA TYR A 51 -0.81 -5.28 4.50
C TYR A 51 -1.37 -4.75 3.17
N VAL A 52 -2.29 -3.80 3.26
CA VAL A 52 -2.73 -2.96 2.15
C VAL A 52 -2.32 -1.52 2.47
N THR A 53 -1.76 -0.82 1.49
CA THR A 53 -1.40 0.59 1.65
C THR A 53 -2.62 1.38 2.07
N TYR A 54 -2.47 2.16 3.14
CA TYR A 54 -3.56 2.89 3.74
C TYR A 54 -4.19 3.84 2.74
N ARG A 55 -5.52 3.88 2.72
CA ARG A 55 -6.32 4.71 1.83
C ARG A 55 -6.96 5.84 2.60
N HIS A 56 -6.84 7.04 2.07
CA HIS A 56 -7.45 8.22 2.65
C HIS A 56 -8.40 8.88 1.65
N LEU A 57 -9.69 8.90 1.99
CA LEU A 57 -10.67 9.67 1.22
C LEU A 57 -10.47 11.16 1.47
N PHE A 58 -10.02 11.87 0.45
CA PHE A 58 -9.80 13.31 0.52
C PHE A 58 -11.13 14.07 0.39
N THR A 59 -11.67 14.56 1.49
CA THR A 59 -13.01 15.19 1.55
C THR A 59 -13.00 16.72 1.58
N ALA A 60 -11.83 17.33 1.72
CA ALA A 60 -11.64 18.78 1.76
C ALA A 60 -11.28 19.34 0.37
N ASP A 61 -11.33 20.66 0.24
CA ASP A 61 -10.73 21.35 -0.91
C ASP A 61 -9.22 21.41 -0.70
N ASP A 62 -8.45 21.24 -1.78
CA ASP A 62 -6.99 21.18 -1.69
C ASP A 62 -6.37 22.52 -1.31
N GLY A 63 -5.24 22.47 -0.64
CA GLY A 63 -4.51 23.64 -0.20
C GLY A 63 -3.42 23.28 0.82
N THR A 64 -2.44 24.17 0.95
CA THR A 64 -1.26 23.95 1.79
C THR A 64 -1.62 23.53 3.22
N ALA A 65 -2.59 24.21 3.85
CA ALA A 65 -3.00 23.91 5.22
C ALA A 65 -3.62 22.51 5.35
N VAL A 66 -4.41 22.08 4.37
CA VAL A 66 -5.06 20.76 4.36
C VAL A 66 -4.03 19.66 4.16
N ARG A 67 -3.07 19.84 3.25
CA ARG A 67 -1.98 18.88 3.03
C ARG A 67 -1.06 18.74 4.25
N GLN A 68 -0.74 19.86 4.91
CA GLN A 68 0.01 19.85 6.18
C GLN A 68 -0.77 19.17 7.29
N GLN A 69 -2.07 19.41 7.39
CA GLN A 69 -2.93 18.76 8.38
C GLN A 69 -3.03 17.25 8.15
N LEU A 70 -3.20 16.81 6.89
CA LEU A 70 -3.17 15.39 6.54
C LEU A 70 -1.85 14.74 6.96
N THR A 71 -0.73 15.41 6.65
CA THR A 71 0.61 14.93 7.01
C THR A 71 0.76 14.82 8.54
N GLN A 72 0.30 15.83 9.28
CA GLN A 72 0.33 15.83 10.74
C GLN A 72 -0.55 14.73 11.34
N SER A 73 -1.75 14.53 10.81
CA SER A 73 -2.70 13.54 11.31
C SER A 73 -2.22 12.10 11.07
N PHE A 74 -1.59 11.82 9.93
CA PHE A 74 -1.18 10.46 9.58
C PHE A 74 0.26 10.13 10.04
N TYR A 75 1.20 11.07 9.88
CA TYR A 75 2.62 10.84 10.17
C TYR A 75 3.11 11.51 11.46
N GLY A 76 2.26 12.29 12.14
CA GLY A 76 2.64 13.00 13.36
C GLY A 76 3.58 14.19 13.14
N THR A 77 3.77 14.64 11.90
CA THR A 77 4.72 15.71 11.52
C THR A 77 4.17 16.62 10.42
N GLN A 78 4.66 17.86 10.35
CA GLN A 78 4.42 18.80 9.24
C GLN A 78 5.64 18.94 8.32
N SER A 79 6.57 17.98 8.37
CA SER A 79 7.76 17.97 7.51
C SER A 79 7.36 17.99 6.03
N ALA A 80 7.91 18.95 5.27
CA ALA A 80 7.73 19.03 3.84
C ALA A 80 8.27 17.78 3.11
N ALA A 81 9.35 17.17 3.63
CA ALA A 81 9.88 15.92 3.07
C ALA A 81 8.89 14.76 3.25
N THR A 82 8.25 14.65 4.42
CA THR A 82 7.22 13.63 4.68
C THR A 82 5.96 13.88 3.87
N GLN A 83 5.56 15.14 3.72
CA GLN A 83 4.44 15.49 2.84
C GLN A 83 4.73 15.08 1.39
N PHE A 84 5.93 15.38 0.91
CA PHE A 84 6.35 15.06 -0.46
C PHE A 84 6.31 13.55 -0.76
N ILE A 85 6.59 12.69 0.23
CA ILE A 85 6.51 11.22 0.08
C ILE A 85 5.13 10.79 -0.42
N TRP A 86 4.06 11.14 0.29
CA TRP A 86 2.71 10.70 -0.11
C TRP A 86 2.22 11.47 -1.34
N GLU A 87 2.65 12.71 -1.54
CA GLU A 87 2.31 13.48 -2.75
C GLU A 87 2.88 12.83 -4.02
N VAL A 88 4.12 12.32 -3.96
CA VAL A 88 4.76 11.60 -5.07
C VAL A 88 4.08 10.27 -5.33
N VAL A 89 3.78 9.49 -4.28
CA VAL A 89 3.04 8.21 -4.41
C VAL A 89 1.73 8.39 -5.17
N ASN A 90 1.02 9.50 -4.94
CA ASN A 90 -0.27 9.79 -5.54
C ASN A 90 -0.18 10.60 -6.85
N GLY A 91 1.01 11.04 -7.26
CA GLY A 91 1.17 11.91 -8.44
C GLY A 91 0.56 13.31 -8.29
N VAL A 92 0.43 13.80 -7.06
CA VAL A 92 -0.21 15.09 -6.72
C VAL A 92 0.76 16.17 -6.23
N ALA A 93 2.07 15.90 -6.28
CA ALA A 93 3.11 16.87 -5.91
C ALA A 93 3.04 18.16 -6.76
N GLN A 94 2.56 18.07 -8.00
CA GLN A 94 2.44 19.21 -8.94
C GLN A 94 1.02 19.34 -9.51
N ARG A 95 0.02 18.77 -8.82
CA ARG A 95 -1.38 18.74 -9.26
C ARG A 95 -2.31 18.96 -8.08
N GLU A 96 -3.45 19.60 -8.34
CA GLU A 96 -4.52 19.76 -7.36
C GLU A 96 -5.17 18.41 -7.04
N ILE A 97 -5.48 18.18 -5.76
CA ILE A 97 -6.25 17.02 -5.29
C ILE A 97 -7.74 17.35 -5.35
N GLN A 98 -8.50 16.59 -6.15
CA GLN A 98 -9.95 16.80 -6.25
C GLN A 98 -10.67 16.12 -5.08
N ARG A 99 -11.71 16.78 -4.55
CA ARG A 99 -12.57 16.21 -3.51
C ARG A 99 -13.16 14.87 -3.97
N GLY A 100 -13.12 13.88 -3.09
CA GLY A 100 -13.59 12.51 -3.35
C GLY A 100 -12.50 11.58 -3.89
N THR A 101 -11.28 12.08 -4.10
CA THR A 101 -10.13 11.24 -4.46
C THR A 101 -9.71 10.38 -3.29
N TRP A 102 -9.37 9.12 -3.56
CA TRP A 102 -8.71 8.24 -2.60
C TRP A 102 -7.20 8.32 -2.77
N LEU A 103 -6.48 8.70 -1.72
CA LEU A 103 -5.03 8.78 -1.70
C LEU A 103 -4.44 7.54 -1.03
N LEU A 104 -3.30 7.08 -1.52
CA LEU A 104 -2.47 6.05 -0.91
C LEU A 104 -1.44 6.70 0.02
N LEU A 105 -1.46 6.35 1.30
CA LEU A 105 -0.55 6.85 2.32
C LEU A 105 0.41 5.71 2.73
N PRO A 106 1.70 5.77 2.34
CA PRO A 106 2.66 4.72 2.72
C PRO A 106 2.92 4.70 4.23
N ASP A 107 3.16 3.53 4.81
CA ASP A 107 3.63 3.42 6.19
C ASP A 107 5.14 3.73 6.26
N LEU A 108 5.58 4.49 7.26
CA LEU A 108 6.98 4.83 7.49
C LEU A 108 7.51 4.33 8.84
N THR A 109 6.65 3.70 9.64
CA THR A 109 6.92 3.40 11.05
C THR A 109 7.12 1.90 11.30
N ASN A 110 6.17 1.06 10.89
CA ASN A 110 6.23 -0.39 11.11
C ASN A 110 6.67 -1.10 9.83
N VAL A 111 7.89 -0.80 9.39
CA VAL A 111 8.39 -1.16 8.08
C VAL A 111 9.62 -2.07 8.12
N GLY A 112 9.82 -2.78 7.01
CA GLY A 112 11.03 -3.58 6.79
C GLY A 112 12.27 -2.71 6.62
N HIS A 113 13.44 -3.35 6.65
CA HIS A 113 14.72 -2.70 6.42
C HIS A 113 15.49 -3.41 5.32
N HIS A 114 16.30 -2.65 4.59
CA HIS A 114 17.17 -3.17 3.53
C HIS A 114 18.59 -2.66 3.74
N THR A 115 19.57 -3.58 3.70
CA THR A 115 20.98 -3.22 3.67
C THR A 115 21.44 -3.07 2.23
N VAL A 116 21.86 -1.87 1.87
CA VAL A 116 22.23 -1.49 0.50
C VAL A 116 23.42 -2.31 0.01
N ALA A 117 23.25 -2.98 -1.12
CA ALA A 117 24.32 -3.70 -1.81
C ALA A 117 25.11 -2.76 -2.74
N ALA A 118 26.30 -3.22 -3.16
CA ALA A 118 27.15 -2.44 -4.06
C ALA A 118 26.45 -2.15 -5.41
N GLY A 119 26.37 -0.87 -5.78
CA GLY A 119 25.81 -0.42 -7.06
C GLY A 119 24.28 -0.27 -7.09
N GLU A 120 23.59 -0.44 -5.95
CA GLU A 120 22.17 -0.16 -5.89
C GLU A 120 21.87 1.34 -5.94
N THR A 121 20.81 1.69 -6.64
CA THR A 121 20.32 3.07 -6.78
C THR A 121 18.93 3.20 -6.17
N PHE A 122 18.52 4.41 -5.78
CA PHE A 122 17.15 4.61 -5.28
C PHE A 122 16.09 4.22 -6.31
N ALA A 123 16.33 4.52 -7.59
CA ALA A 123 15.45 4.14 -8.69
C ALA A 123 15.36 2.61 -8.86
N GLY A 124 16.49 1.90 -8.80
CA GLY A 124 16.51 0.44 -8.86
C GLY A 124 15.80 -0.21 -7.66
N LEU A 125 15.99 0.33 -6.46
CA LEU A 125 15.30 -0.10 -5.25
C LEU A 125 13.79 0.14 -5.36
N ALA A 126 13.37 1.34 -5.77
CA ALA A 126 11.96 1.69 -5.95
C ALA A 126 11.27 0.82 -7.02
N GLY A 127 11.92 0.60 -8.17
CA GLY A 127 11.43 -0.31 -9.21
C GLY A 127 11.29 -1.75 -8.71
N ARG A 128 12.21 -2.21 -7.86
CA ARG A 128 12.17 -3.56 -7.28
C ARG A 128 11.15 -3.71 -6.14
N TRP A 129 10.95 -2.70 -5.30
CA TRP A 129 10.01 -2.79 -4.18
C TRP A 129 8.58 -2.45 -4.60
N TYR A 130 8.41 -1.41 -5.42
CA TYR A 130 7.10 -0.84 -5.68
C TYR A 130 6.64 -1.01 -7.12
N GLY A 131 7.52 -1.49 -8.01
CA GLY A 131 7.21 -1.61 -9.44
C GLY A 131 7.22 -0.27 -10.18
N ASP A 132 7.82 0.75 -9.57
CA ASP A 132 7.95 2.10 -10.13
C ASP A 132 9.26 2.74 -9.69
N ASP A 133 10.16 2.97 -10.66
CA ASP A 133 11.46 3.62 -10.43
C ASP A 133 11.32 5.12 -10.14
N HIS A 134 10.22 5.75 -10.56
CA HIS A 134 9.91 7.14 -10.22
C HIS A 134 9.67 7.37 -8.73
N LEU A 135 9.44 6.30 -7.95
CA LEU A 135 9.34 6.38 -6.49
C LEU A 135 10.70 6.41 -5.79
N ALA A 136 11.81 6.61 -6.51
CA ALA A 136 13.13 6.88 -5.94
C ALA A 136 13.09 7.98 -4.86
N ALA A 137 12.31 9.05 -5.12
CA ALA A 137 12.13 10.15 -4.18
C ALA A 137 11.46 9.70 -2.87
N VAL A 138 10.53 8.75 -2.92
CA VAL A 138 9.88 8.16 -1.73
C VAL A 138 10.94 7.45 -0.88
N VAL A 139 11.79 6.64 -1.49
CA VAL A 139 12.85 5.90 -0.78
C VAL A 139 13.84 6.85 -0.11
N ALA A 140 14.36 7.84 -0.84
CA ALA A 140 15.33 8.78 -0.30
C ALA A 140 14.74 9.65 0.82
N ASN A 141 13.56 10.26 0.61
CA ASN A 141 12.95 11.14 1.61
C ASN A 141 12.53 10.39 2.88
N ALA A 142 12.02 9.15 2.75
CA ALA A 142 11.70 8.32 3.91
C ALA A 142 12.94 8.02 4.77
N ASN A 143 14.12 7.99 4.15
CA ASN A 143 15.40 7.73 4.81
C ASN A 143 16.18 9.01 5.16
N ASN A 144 15.59 10.19 4.95
CA ASN A 144 16.24 11.50 5.14
C ASN A 144 17.53 11.66 4.33
N LEU A 145 17.53 11.20 3.08
CA LEU A 145 18.67 11.22 2.16
C LEU A 145 18.42 12.16 0.98
N ASP A 146 19.51 12.68 0.42
CA ASP A 146 19.47 13.48 -0.80
C ASP A 146 19.11 12.59 -2.00
N THR A 147 18.03 12.95 -2.69
CA THR A 147 17.56 12.24 -3.89
C THR A 147 18.54 12.23 -5.05
N SER A 148 19.51 13.15 -5.06
CA SER A 148 20.51 13.27 -6.12
C SER A 148 21.74 12.38 -5.91
N ILE A 149 21.85 11.72 -4.75
CA ILE A 149 23.00 10.90 -4.36
C ILE A 149 22.49 9.52 -3.95
N ASP A 150 22.81 8.50 -4.75
CA ASP A 150 22.44 7.11 -4.43
C ASP A 150 23.03 6.62 -3.09
N PRO A 151 22.38 5.66 -2.43
CA PRO A 151 22.75 5.24 -1.09
C PRO A 151 24.09 4.49 -1.07
N ALA A 152 24.85 4.64 0.02
CA ALA A 152 26.13 3.99 0.15
C ALA A 152 25.98 2.47 0.42
N PRO A 153 26.85 1.61 -0.14
CA PRO A 153 26.86 0.18 0.21
C PRO A 153 27.02 -0.02 1.73
N GLY A 154 26.22 -0.93 2.30
CA GLY A 154 26.16 -1.20 3.73
C GLY A 154 25.22 -0.27 4.52
N GLN A 155 24.70 0.79 3.91
CA GLN A 155 23.69 1.64 4.54
C GLN A 155 22.39 0.86 4.76
N VAL A 156 21.78 1.01 5.93
CA VAL A 156 20.48 0.41 6.23
C VAL A 156 19.39 1.45 5.95
N LEU A 157 18.46 1.08 5.08
CA LEU A 157 17.30 1.88 4.73
C LEU A 157 16.04 1.28 5.35
N ILE A 158 15.12 2.11 5.82
CA ILE A 158 13.73 1.70 5.96
C ILE A 158 13.13 1.49 4.56
N VAL A 159 12.23 0.53 4.45
CA VAL A 159 11.48 0.21 3.23
C VAL A 159 10.04 0.69 3.42
N PRO A 160 9.67 1.92 2.99
CA PRO A 160 8.31 2.42 3.12
C PRO A 160 7.25 1.36 2.79
N GLY A 161 6.27 1.19 3.67
CA GLY A 161 5.15 0.29 3.48
C GLY A 161 4.31 0.80 2.31
N LEU A 162 4.44 0.17 1.16
CA LEU A 162 3.69 0.49 -0.05
C LEU A 162 3.51 -0.79 -0.84
N ASN A 163 2.27 -1.08 -1.26
CA ASN A 163 1.99 -2.23 -2.10
C ASN A 163 2.62 -2.02 -3.46
N ARG A 164 3.33 -3.06 -3.92
CA ARG A 164 3.92 -3.10 -5.25
C ARG A 164 2.82 -2.98 -6.31
N ARG A 165 3.08 -2.20 -7.36
CA ARG A 165 2.15 -2.02 -8.48
C ARG A 165 2.68 -2.71 -9.74
N ARG A 166 1.78 -3.22 -10.57
CA ARG A 166 2.08 -3.76 -11.89
C ARG A 166 1.15 -3.15 -12.93
N HIS A 167 1.70 -2.83 -14.10
CA HIS A 167 0.92 -2.53 -15.29
C HIS A 167 0.58 -3.83 -16.02
N ILE A 168 -0.67 -4.00 -16.42
CA ILE A 168 -1.12 -5.17 -17.16
C ILE A 168 -0.58 -5.15 -18.59
N ALA A 169 0.05 -6.24 -19.03
CA ALA A 169 0.60 -6.40 -20.37
C ALA A 169 0.30 -7.80 -20.95
N GLY A 170 -0.98 -8.13 -21.10
CA GLY A 170 -1.42 -9.46 -21.55
C GLY A 170 -1.55 -10.49 -20.44
N ASP A 171 -1.31 -10.06 -19.19
CA ASP A 171 -1.39 -10.88 -17.99
C ASP A 171 -2.84 -11.07 -17.52
N THR A 172 -3.08 -12.18 -16.83
CA THR A 172 -4.26 -12.34 -15.96
C THR A 172 -3.90 -11.92 -14.54
N LEU A 173 -4.91 -11.71 -13.68
CA LEU A 173 -4.62 -11.47 -12.27
C LEU A 173 -3.88 -12.66 -11.64
N GLU A 174 -4.23 -13.87 -12.06
CA GLU A 174 -3.61 -15.11 -11.59
C GLU A 174 -2.13 -15.20 -11.97
N SER A 175 -1.78 -14.92 -13.24
CA SER A 175 -0.38 -14.98 -13.68
C SER A 175 0.49 -13.95 -12.95
N LEU A 176 -0.05 -12.75 -12.70
CA LEU A 176 0.65 -11.75 -11.90
C LEU A 176 0.78 -12.17 -10.44
N CYS A 177 -0.24 -12.78 -9.84
CA CYS A 177 -0.13 -13.30 -8.47
C CYS A 177 0.94 -14.40 -8.35
N VAL A 178 1.09 -15.27 -9.37
CA VAL A 178 2.16 -16.27 -9.41
C VAL A 178 3.54 -15.60 -9.48
N GLU A 179 3.69 -14.55 -10.28
CA GLU A 179 4.96 -13.81 -10.36
C GLU A 179 5.30 -13.05 -9.07
N GLU A 180 4.30 -12.41 -8.45
CA GLU A 180 4.48 -11.56 -7.27
C GLU A 180 4.65 -12.37 -5.98
N TYR A 181 3.96 -13.50 -5.87
CA TYR A 181 3.89 -14.26 -4.62
C TYR A 181 4.43 -15.70 -4.73
N GLY A 182 4.63 -16.23 -5.93
CA GLY A 182 4.88 -17.64 -6.19
C GLY A 182 3.59 -18.45 -6.37
N ASP A 183 3.76 -19.74 -6.68
CA ASP A 183 2.71 -20.69 -7.08
C ASP A 183 1.94 -21.34 -5.92
N HIS A 184 2.22 -20.93 -4.68
CA HIS A 184 1.50 -21.42 -3.51
C HIS A 184 0.17 -20.68 -3.32
N ASP A 185 -0.92 -21.41 -3.01
CA ASP A 185 -2.25 -20.85 -2.72
C ASP A 185 -2.69 -19.67 -3.63
N VAL A 186 -2.48 -19.86 -4.93
CA VAL A 186 -2.73 -18.83 -5.96
C VAL A 186 -4.18 -18.35 -5.92
N LYS A 187 -5.13 -19.24 -5.60
CA LYS A 187 -6.56 -18.90 -5.52
C LYS A 187 -6.82 -17.80 -4.48
N THR A 188 -6.34 -17.99 -3.25
CA THR A 188 -6.52 -17.00 -2.17
C THR A 188 -5.80 -15.71 -2.48
N ARG A 189 -4.56 -15.80 -2.99
CA ARG A 189 -3.77 -14.61 -3.35
C ARG A 189 -4.42 -13.80 -4.46
N THR A 190 -4.99 -14.47 -5.45
CA THR A 190 -5.75 -13.84 -6.54
C THR A 190 -7.01 -13.17 -5.99
N ALA A 191 -7.75 -13.82 -5.08
CA ALA A 191 -8.94 -13.24 -4.46
C ALA A 191 -8.60 -12.02 -3.57
N VAL A 192 -7.53 -12.11 -2.77
CA VAL A 192 -7.00 -11.02 -1.94
C VAL A 192 -6.54 -9.84 -2.81
N ALA A 193 -5.79 -10.10 -3.88
CA ALA A 193 -5.37 -9.05 -4.83
C ALA A 193 -6.58 -8.42 -5.53
N ALA A 194 -7.57 -9.22 -5.94
CA ALA A 194 -8.78 -8.71 -6.56
C ALA A 194 -9.55 -7.78 -5.60
N ALA A 195 -9.75 -8.23 -4.37
CA ALA A 195 -10.41 -7.47 -3.30
C ALA A 195 -9.68 -6.16 -3.02
N ALA A 196 -8.36 -6.19 -2.89
CA ALA A 196 -7.54 -5.00 -2.62
C ALA A 196 -7.64 -3.96 -3.73
N ASN A 197 -7.99 -4.34 -4.96
CA ASN A 197 -8.12 -3.45 -6.11
C ASN A 197 -9.57 -3.18 -6.52
N TYR A 198 -10.56 -3.59 -5.72
CA TYR A 198 -11.98 -3.49 -6.08
C TYR A 198 -12.33 -4.16 -7.42
N ILE A 199 -11.65 -5.26 -7.74
CA ILE A 199 -11.89 -6.03 -8.97
C ILE A 199 -12.92 -7.12 -8.67
N SER A 200 -14.16 -6.91 -9.10
CA SER A 200 -15.23 -7.92 -8.99
C SER A 200 -15.15 -9.01 -10.07
N ARG A 201 -14.43 -8.73 -11.17
CA ARG A 201 -14.22 -9.63 -12.30
C ARG A 201 -12.73 -9.74 -12.65
N PRO A 202 -11.99 -10.68 -12.01
CA PRO A 202 -10.55 -10.83 -12.24
C PRO A 202 -10.15 -11.18 -13.67
N ASP A 203 -11.09 -11.70 -14.47
CA ASP A 203 -10.93 -12.06 -15.88
C ASP A 203 -11.03 -10.85 -16.83
N THR A 204 -11.38 -9.66 -16.35
CA THR A 204 -11.61 -8.47 -17.19
C THR A 204 -10.52 -7.41 -17.08
N LEU A 205 -9.29 -7.81 -16.73
CA LEU A 205 -8.15 -6.90 -16.78
C LEU A 205 -7.87 -6.49 -18.24
N PHE A 206 -7.44 -5.24 -18.42
CA PHE A 206 -7.08 -4.71 -19.73
C PHE A 206 -5.70 -4.07 -19.70
N SER A 207 -5.02 -4.02 -20.85
CA SER A 207 -3.66 -3.48 -20.96
C SER A 207 -3.54 -2.08 -20.37
N SER A 208 -2.40 -1.83 -19.72
CA SER A 208 -2.06 -0.57 -19.03
C SER A 208 -2.85 -0.28 -17.74
N GLN A 209 -3.86 -1.08 -17.37
CA GLN A 209 -4.43 -1.04 -16.03
C GLN A 209 -3.32 -1.26 -14.98
N VAL A 210 -3.45 -0.61 -13.83
CA VAL A 210 -2.55 -0.80 -12.69
C VAL A 210 -3.24 -1.66 -11.64
N VAL A 211 -2.52 -2.64 -11.11
CA VAL A 211 -2.94 -3.48 -9.98
C VAL A 211 -1.91 -3.37 -8.87
N HIS A 212 -2.37 -3.17 -7.64
CA HIS A 212 -1.56 -3.13 -6.42
C HIS A 212 -1.61 -4.47 -5.68
N PHE A 213 -0.46 -4.96 -5.24
CA PHE A 213 -0.31 -6.29 -4.65
C PHE A 213 -0.12 -6.17 -3.12
N PRO A 214 -1.10 -6.65 -2.31
CA PRO A 214 -0.97 -6.76 -0.84
C PRO A 214 0.24 -7.58 -0.39
N SER A 215 0.73 -7.37 0.84
CA SER A 215 1.93 -8.05 1.39
C SER A 215 1.79 -8.62 2.81
#